data_AF-A0A1A9VMU7-F1
#
_entry.id   AF-A0A1A9VMU7-F1
#
_cell.length_a   1.000
_cell.length_b   1.000
_cell.length_c   1.000
_cell.angle_alpha   90.00
_cell.angle_beta   90.00
_cell.angle_gamma   90.00
#
_symmetry.space_group_name_H-M   'P 1'
#
loop_
_entity.id
_entity.type
_entity.pdbx_description
1 polymer ?
#
loop_
_entity_poly.entity_id
_entity_poly.type
_entity_poly.pdbx_seq_one_letter_code
_entity_poly.pdbx_strand_id
1 'polypeptide(L)'
;MVDYSKWANIEISDDEDDTHPNIDTPSLFRWRHQARLERMAEMGHEKDELNKAKQSYQARLVDVKERLKNKEGKENELEKELEKIEKEGKDLDRREEELAKKEKKTPWNVDTISKPGFEKTMFNKQPARKNDESLSEEEREERLKRFVKENEKLCKEYGMLRKYEDSKRFLQNHLDLVCDDTSNYLVIWSINLEMEEKHDLMAHVAHQCICLQYILELGKQLDVDPRACVGSFFSKIQNCMPEYRHQFESEIEAFKERIKKRAEEKIEEAIVEPEAERKSRLGPGGLDPVEVFDELPDELKKCFETRDTELLQKTIASMEVDVATYHMKRCVDSGLWVPNAAECLLNEDADEIKRGSKNIETEESTNCESNPNNLD
;
A
#
# COMPACT_ATOMS: atom_id res chain seq x y z
N MET A 1 -47.03 -27.89 -9.25
CA MET A 1 -46.92 -26.56 -9.86
C MET A 1 -46.66 -25.57 -8.74
N VAL A 2 -45.60 -24.76 -8.83
CA VAL A 2 -45.28 -23.74 -7.83
C VAL A 2 -46.18 -22.52 -8.06
N ASP A 3 -46.75 -21.96 -7.00
CA ASP A 3 -47.70 -20.84 -7.05
C ASP A 3 -47.03 -19.52 -6.65
N TYR A 4 -47.04 -18.55 -7.57
CA TYR A 4 -46.53 -17.19 -7.38
C TYR A 4 -47.66 -16.14 -7.34
N SER A 5 -48.93 -16.56 -7.29
CA SER A 5 -50.12 -15.68 -7.31
C SER A 5 -50.13 -14.62 -6.20
N LYS A 6 -49.39 -14.86 -5.10
CA LYS A 6 -49.18 -13.89 -4.03
C LYS A 6 -48.66 -12.54 -4.54
N TRP A 7 -47.84 -12.53 -5.60
CA TRP A 7 -47.23 -11.32 -6.17
C TRP A 7 -47.95 -10.82 -7.44
N ALA A 8 -49.14 -11.31 -7.75
CA ALA A 8 -49.86 -10.94 -8.98
C ALA A 8 -50.42 -9.50 -8.96
N ASN A 9 -50.57 -8.89 -7.78
CA ASN A 9 -51.15 -7.55 -7.62
C ASN A 9 -50.18 -6.65 -6.84
N ILE A 10 -49.21 -6.07 -7.56
CA ILE A 10 -48.24 -5.12 -7.02
C ILE A 10 -48.53 -3.74 -7.65
N GLU A 11 -48.64 -2.72 -6.82
CA GLU A 11 -48.84 -1.33 -7.22
C GLU A 11 -47.53 -0.55 -7.02
N ILE A 12 -46.96 -0.07 -8.12
CA ILE A 12 -45.76 0.76 -8.16
C ILE A 12 -46.20 2.17 -8.60
N SER A 13 -46.05 3.17 -7.72
CA SER A 13 -46.55 4.52 -8.00
C SER A 13 -45.77 5.24 -9.11
N ASP A 14 -44.51 4.85 -9.30
CA ASP A 14 -43.53 5.36 -10.25
C ASP A 14 -43.22 4.37 -11.38
N ASP A 15 -44.20 3.54 -11.74
CA ASP A 15 -44.10 2.59 -12.86
C ASP A 15 -43.92 3.33 -14.20
N GLU A 16 -42.69 3.27 -14.75
CA GLU A 16 -42.32 3.92 -16.01
C GLU A 16 -42.87 3.23 -17.26
N ASP A 17 -43.35 1.99 -17.12
CA ASP A 17 -43.98 1.25 -18.21
C ASP A 17 -45.48 1.61 -18.36
N ASP A 18 -46.13 2.05 -17.28
CA ASP A 18 -47.55 2.50 -17.29
C ASP A 18 -47.66 4.02 -17.47
N THR A 19 -47.26 4.48 -18.66
CA THR A 19 -47.27 5.89 -19.07
C THR A 19 -48.12 6.14 -20.30
N HIS A 20 -48.46 7.40 -20.55
CA HIS A 20 -49.22 7.80 -21.74
C HIS A 20 -48.54 9.01 -22.41
N PRO A 21 -48.37 9.03 -23.75
CA PRO A 21 -47.65 10.10 -24.44
C PRO A 21 -48.17 11.53 -24.20
N ASN A 22 -49.43 11.66 -23.78
CA ASN A 22 -50.09 12.94 -23.50
C ASN A 22 -50.16 13.30 -22.00
N ILE A 23 -49.61 12.48 -21.11
CA ILE A 23 -49.63 12.72 -19.66
C ILE A 23 -48.20 12.93 -19.17
N ASP A 24 -48.00 13.99 -18.40
CA ASP A 24 -46.72 14.29 -17.78
C ASP A 24 -46.42 13.28 -16.65
N THR A 25 -45.40 12.44 -16.86
CA THR A 25 -45.09 11.30 -15.97
C THR A 25 -44.66 11.71 -14.56
N PRO A 26 -43.85 12.77 -14.33
CA PRO A 26 -43.47 13.18 -12.98
C PRO A 26 -44.65 13.65 -12.14
N SER A 27 -45.62 14.37 -12.73
CA SER A 27 -46.84 14.77 -12.01
C SER A 27 -47.78 13.58 -11.79
N LEU A 28 -47.90 12.67 -12.76
CA LEU A 28 -48.66 11.42 -12.63
C LEU A 28 -48.15 10.54 -11.49
N PHE A 29 -46.83 10.33 -11.35
CA PHE A 29 -46.26 9.51 -10.29
C PHE A 29 -46.52 10.09 -8.90
N ARG A 30 -46.39 11.42 -8.75
CA ARG A 30 -46.74 12.11 -7.51
C ARG A 30 -48.23 11.96 -7.18
N TRP A 31 -49.08 12.06 -8.19
CA TRP A 31 -50.52 11.89 -8.01
C TRP A 31 -50.88 10.45 -7.61
N ARG A 32 -50.30 9.43 -8.28
CA ARG A 32 -50.46 8.01 -7.91
C ARG A 32 -49.99 7.75 -6.48
N HIS A 33 -48.84 8.30 -6.09
CA HIS A 33 -48.33 8.21 -4.73
C HIS A 33 -49.29 8.84 -3.70
N GLN A 34 -49.80 10.03 -3.99
CA GLN A 34 -50.77 10.73 -3.13
C GLN A 34 -52.07 9.92 -2.98
N ALA A 35 -52.65 9.46 -4.10
CA ALA A 35 -53.87 8.66 -4.10
C ALA A 35 -53.71 7.33 -3.33
N ARG A 36 -52.50 6.75 -3.35
CA ARG A 36 -52.17 5.58 -2.54
C ARG A 36 -52.14 5.91 -1.04
N LEU A 37 -51.49 7.00 -0.65
CA LEU A 37 -51.46 7.45 0.75
C LEU A 37 -52.86 7.76 1.28
N GLU A 38 -53.70 8.41 0.47
CA GLU A 38 -55.10 8.70 0.81
C GLU A 38 -55.92 7.43 1.01
N ARG A 39 -55.83 6.45 0.09
CA ARG A 39 -56.50 5.14 0.24
C ARG A 39 -56.03 4.40 1.50
N MET A 40 -54.74 4.43 1.80
CA MET A 40 -54.21 3.82 3.02
C MET A 40 -54.67 4.53 4.29
N ALA A 41 -54.74 5.86 4.28
CA ALA A 41 -55.22 6.65 5.41
C ALA A 41 -56.71 6.41 5.68
N GLU A 42 -57.54 6.35 4.63
CA GLU A 42 -58.97 6.04 4.74
C GLU A 42 -59.21 4.63 5.31
N MET A 43 -58.49 3.62 4.80
CA MET A 43 -58.56 2.27 5.36
C MET A 43 -58.09 2.19 6.81
N GLY A 44 -57.04 2.96 7.16
CA GLY A 44 -56.58 3.08 8.55
C GLY A 44 -57.67 3.65 9.46
N HIS A 45 -58.33 4.73 9.03
CA HIS A 45 -59.44 5.34 9.76
C HIS A 45 -60.64 4.41 9.91
N GLU A 46 -61.05 3.69 8.84
CA GLU A 46 -62.13 2.69 8.90
C GLU A 46 -61.82 1.59 9.92
N LYS A 47 -60.57 1.12 9.96
CA LYS A 47 -60.10 0.11 10.91
C LYS A 47 -60.12 0.61 12.35
N ASP A 48 -59.68 1.84 12.59
CA ASP A 48 -59.67 2.45 13.91
C ASP A 48 -61.09 2.66 14.47
N GLU A 49 -62.03 3.12 13.64
CA GLU A 49 -63.43 3.25 14.02
C GLU A 49 -64.08 1.91 14.32
N LEU A 50 -63.79 0.87 13.53
CA LEU A 50 -64.25 -0.49 13.79
C LEU A 50 -63.69 -1.03 15.12
N ASN A 51 -62.41 -0.77 15.40
CA ASN A 51 -61.78 -1.16 16.66
C ASN A 51 -62.43 -0.47 17.87
N LYS A 52 -62.68 0.85 17.80
CA LYS A 52 -63.41 1.58 18.85
C LYS A 52 -64.82 1.04 19.04
N ALA A 53 -65.54 0.77 17.95
CA ALA A 53 -66.87 0.19 17.98
C ALA A 53 -66.86 -1.20 18.64
N LYS A 54 -65.88 -2.04 18.33
CA LYS A 54 -65.69 -3.35 19.00
C LYS A 54 -65.38 -3.24 20.48
N GLN A 55 -64.53 -2.31 20.88
CA GLN A 55 -64.22 -2.08 22.30
C GLN A 55 -65.46 -1.64 23.08
N SER A 56 -66.22 -0.67 22.54
CA SER A 56 -67.47 -0.22 23.16
C SER A 56 -68.56 -1.31 23.19
N TYR A 57 -68.63 -2.14 22.14
CA TYR A 57 -69.51 -3.30 22.08
C TYR A 57 -69.16 -4.34 23.16
N GLN A 58 -67.87 -4.69 23.30
CA GLN A 58 -67.40 -5.63 24.32
C GLN A 58 -67.69 -5.10 25.73
N ALA A 59 -67.45 -3.82 26.00
CA ALA A 59 -67.76 -3.20 27.29
C ALA A 59 -69.26 -3.28 27.61
N ARG A 60 -70.13 -2.93 26.66
CA ARG A 60 -71.60 -3.03 26.82
C ARG A 60 -72.06 -4.47 27.04
N LEU A 61 -71.48 -5.42 26.32
CA LEU A 61 -71.82 -6.84 26.46
C LEU A 61 -71.42 -7.38 27.84
N VAL A 62 -70.29 -6.96 28.39
CA VAL A 62 -69.85 -7.35 29.75
C VAL A 62 -70.77 -6.74 30.81
N ASP A 63 -71.07 -5.44 30.73
CA ASP A 63 -71.95 -4.73 31.68
C ASP A 63 -73.36 -5.33 31.70
N VAL A 64 -73.95 -5.62 30.53
CA VAL A 64 -75.29 -6.25 30.47
C VAL A 64 -75.27 -7.68 31.02
N LYS A 65 -74.23 -8.46 30.75
CA LYS A 65 -74.08 -9.82 31.34
C LYS A 65 -73.90 -9.78 32.85
N GLU A 66 -73.23 -8.76 33.39
CA GLU A 66 -73.04 -8.59 34.82
C GLU A 66 -74.35 -8.16 35.52
N ARG A 67 -75.09 -7.22 34.94
CA ARG A 67 -76.43 -6.82 35.41
C ARG A 67 -77.42 -8.00 35.41
N LEU A 68 -77.33 -8.88 34.40
CA LEU A 68 -78.14 -10.09 34.31
C LEU A 68 -77.77 -11.11 35.42
N LYS A 69 -76.47 -11.27 35.73
CA LYS A 69 -76.01 -12.14 36.82
C LYS A 69 -76.42 -11.62 38.19
N ASN A 70 -76.37 -10.31 38.40
CA ASN A 70 -76.70 -9.67 39.67
C ASN A 70 -78.22 -9.49 39.89
N LYS A 71 -79.07 -9.84 38.91
CA LYS A 71 -80.55 -9.68 38.94
C LYS A 71 -81.01 -8.24 39.24
N GLU A 72 -80.23 -7.25 38.81
CA GLU A 72 -80.57 -5.84 38.96
C GLU A 72 -81.30 -5.32 37.72
N GLY A 73 -82.64 -5.36 37.73
CA GLY A 73 -83.48 -4.74 36.68
C GLY A 73 -84.71 -5.55 36.27
N LYS A 74 -85.51 -5.00 35.34
CA LYS A 74 -86.61 -5.75 34.71
C LYS A 74 -86.02 -6.71 33.67
N GLU A 75 -86.16 -8.01 33.91
CA GLU A 75 -85.63 -9.11 33.09
C GLU A 75 -85.98 -8.94 31.59
N ASN A 76 -87.22 -8.53 31.28
CA ASN A 76 -87.70 -8.25 29.92
C ASN A 76 -87.00 -7.07 29.22
N GLU A 77 -86.45 -6.11 29.95
CA GLU A 77 -85.71 -4.97 29.36
C GLU A 77 -84.25 -5.35 29.09
N LEU A 78 -83.65 -6.13 29.99
CA LEU A 78 -82.29 -6.67 29.83
C LEU A 78 -82.20 -7.69 28.69
N GLU A 79 -83.20 -8.56 28.53
CA GLU A 79 -83.26 -9.54 27.43
C GLU A 79 -83.36 -8.86 26.05
N LYS A 80 -84.16 -7.79 25.94
CA LYS A 80 -84.26 -6.98 24.72
C LYS A 80 -82.96 -6.23 24.40
N GLU A 81 -82.26 -5.75 25.42
CA GLU A 81 -80.97 -5.07 25.23
C GLU A 81 -79.87 -6.05 24.81
N LEU A 82 -79.91 -7.28 25.36
CA LEU A 82 -79.02 -8.36 24.96
C LEU A 82 -79.27 -8.78 23.50
N GLU A 83 -80.54 -8.87 23.06
CA GLU A 83 -80.89 -9.14 21.66
C GLU A 83 -80.40 -8.03 20.70
N LYS A 84 -80.45 -6.76 21.11
CA LYS A 84 -79.89 -5.64 20.32
C LYS A 84 -78.37 -5.72 20.24
N ILE A 85 -77.69 -5.99 21.36
CA ILE A 85 -76.24 -6.19 21.41
C ILE A 85 -75.86 -7.36 20.50
N GLU A 86 -76.58 -8.48 20.52
CA GLU A 86 -76.32 -9.59 19.60
C GLU A 86 -76.47 -9.21 18.12
N LYS A 87 -77.45 -8.37 17.77
CA LYS A 87 -77.59 -7.83 16.40
C LYS A 87 -76.43 -6.91 16.03
N GLU A 88 -76.04 -6.01 16.93
CA GLU A 88 -74.87 -5.13 16.76
C GLU A 88 -73.57 -5.93 16.60
N GLY A 89 -73.42 -7.03 17.35
CA GLY A 89 -72.28 -7.95 17.22
C GLY A 89 -72.20 -8.57 15.83
N LYS A 90 -73.31 -9.11 15.31
CA LYS A 90 -73.38 -9.66 13.95
C LYS A 90 -73.06 -8.62 12.87
N ASP A 91 -73.49 -7.38 13.07
CA ASP A 91 -73.17 -6.28 12.15
C ASP A 91 -71.68 -5.89 12.21
N LEU A 92 -71.06 -5.91 13.40
CA LEU A 92 -69.62 -5.67 13.56
C LEU A 92 -68.77 -6.79 12.95
N ASP A 93 -69.19 -8.05 13.12
CA ASP A 93 -68.52 -9.20 12.52
C ASP A 93 -68.60 -9.15 10.99
N ARG A 94 -69.77 -8.79 10.43
CA ARG A 94 -69.91 -8.57 8.98
C ARG A 94 -68.97 -7.47 8.48
N ARG A 95 -68.90 -6.34 9.18
CA ARG A 95 -67.99 -5.22 8.83
C ARG A 95 -66.52 -5.62 8.92
N GLU A 96 -66.14 -6.44 9.90
CA GLU A 96 -64.77 -6.95 10.01
C GLU A 96 -64.42 -7.89 8.86
N GLU A 97 -65.32 -8.80 8.48
CA GLU A 97 -65.12 -9.68 7.33
C GLU A 97 -64.98 -8.90 6.02
N GLU A 98 -65.75 -7.82 5.85
CA GLU A 98 -65.65 -6.91 4.71
C GLU A 98 -64.29 -6.20 4.69
N LEU A 99 -63.82 -5.69 5.84
CA LEU A 99 -62.52 -5.06 5.98
C LEU A 99 -61.37 -6.06 5.71
N ALA A 100 -61.46 -7.28 6.22
CA ALA A 100 -60.47 -8.34 5.99
C ALA A 100 -60.43 -8.76 4.50
N LYS A 101 -61.58 -8.75 3.80
CA LYS A 101 -61.63 -8.97 2.34
C LYS A 101 -61.02 -7.80 1.58
N LYS A 102 -61.21 -6.55 2.04
CA LYS A 102 -60.55 -5.36 1.48
C LYS A 102 -59.03 -5.47 1.65
N GLU A 103 -58.52 -5.76 2.85
CA GLU A 103 -57.08 -5.96 3.13
C GLU A 103 -56.44 -7.11 2.32
N LYS A 104 -57.19 -8.16 1.99
CA LYS A 104 -56.67 -9.23 1.10
C LYS A 104 -56.61 -8.81 -0.36
N LYS A 105 -57.44 -7.86 -0.78
CA LYS A 105 -57.50 -7.35 -2.16
C LYS A 105 -56.59 -6.16 -2.38
N THR A 106 -56.12 -5.49 -1.32
CA THR A 106 -55.22 -4.35 -1.44
C THR A 106 -53.95 -4.76 -2.17
N PRO A 107 -53.51 -4.00 -3.19
CA PRO A 107 -52.25 -4.26 -3.87
C PRO A 107 -51.07 -4.20 -2.92
N TRP A 108 -50.06 -5.00 -3.21
CA TRP A 108 -48.75 -4.91 -2.59
C TRP A 108 -48.04 -3.63 -3.02
N ASN A 109 -47.41 -2.94 -2.08
CA ASN A 109 -46.64 -1.73 -2.30
C ASN A 109 -45.42 -1.72 -1.36
N VAL A 110 -44.54 -0.72 -1.49
CA VAL A 110 -43.31 -0.63 -0.68
C VAL A 110 -43.56 -0.69 0.84
N ASP A 111 -44.70 -0.20 1.30
CA ASP A 111 -45.07 -0.13 2.72
C ASP A 111 -45.67 -1.45 3.26
N THR A 112 -46.19 -2.30 2.37
CA THR A 112 -46.83 -3.59 2.71
C THR A 112 -45.94 -4.80 2.41
N ILE A 113 -45.08 -4.70 1.40
CA ILE A 113 -44.18 -5.79 0.97
C ILE A 113 -43.12 -6.09 2.03
N SER A 114 -42.50 -5.05 2.60
CA SER A 114 -41.39 -5.22 3.54
C SER A 114 -41.24 -4.04 4.48
N LYS A 115 -40.42 -4.22 5.52
CA LYS A 115 -39.97 -3.16 6.43
C LYS A 115 -38.44 -3.14 6.42
N PRO A 116 -37.79 -2.00 6.68
CA PRO A 116 -36.33 -1.95 6.78
C PRO A 116 -35.87 -2.89 7.89
N GLY A 117 -35.20 -3.98 7.51
CA GLY A 117 -34.70 -5.00 8.45
C GLY A 117 -33.33 -4.66 9.01
N PHE A 118 -32.47 -4.06 8.20
CA PHE A 118 -31.13 -3.64 8.58
C PHE A 118 -30.66 -2.50 7.68
N GLU A 119 -30.16 -1.43 8.29
CA GLU A 119 -29.57 -0.29 7.59
C GLU A 119 -28.19 0.00 8.18
N LYS A 120 -27.16 -0.03 7.34
CA LYS A 120 -25.79 0.33 7.73
C LYS A 120 -25.14 1.17 6.65
N THR A 121 -24.79 2.39 7.02
CA THR A 121 -23.99 3.28 6.20
C THR A 121 -22.53 3.21 6.66
N MET A 122 -21.61 3.08 5.72
CA MET A 122 -20.17 3.13 5.99
C MET A 122 -19.55 4.14 5.04
N PHE A 123 -18.96 5.19 5.61
CA PHE A 123 -18.15 6.14 4.87
C PHE A 123 -16.70 5.68 4.88
N ASN A 124 -16.12 5.49 3.70
CA ASN A 124 -14.70 5.17 3.58
C ASN A 124 -13.87 6.45 3.73
N LYS A 125 -13.67 6.91 4.97
CA LYS A 125 -12.71 7.99 5.27
C LYS A 125 -11.31 7.40 5.15
N GLN A 126 -10.60 7.79 4.10
CA GLN A 126 -9.21 7.38 3.89
C GLN A 126 -8.35 7.88 5.07
N PRO A 127 -7.46 7.05 5.64
CA PRO A 127 -6.52 7.51 6.63
C PRO A 127 -5.59 8.58 6.02
N ALA A 128 -5.20 9.57 6.82
CA ALA A 128 -4.17 10.52 6.41
C ALA A 128 -2.90 9.74 6.04
N ARG A 129 -2.31 10.05 4.88
CA ARG A 129 -1.12 9.37 4.38
C ARG A 129 0.01 9.60 5.39
N LYS A 130 0.59 8.51 5.90
CA LYS A 130 1.82 8.61 6.68
C LYS A 130 2.94 8.97 5.69
N ASN A 131 3.75 9.98 6.00
CA ASN A 131 4.94 10.27 5.21
C ASN A 131 5.90 9.07 5.31
N ASP A 132 6.17 8.41 4.17
CA ASP A 132 7.18 7.35 4.04
C ASP A 132 8.62 7.85 4.32
N GLU A 133 8.78 9.13 4.66
CA GLU A 133 10.03 9.74 5.12
C GLU A 133 10.52 9.18 6.47
N SER A 134 9.67 8.49 7.25
CA SER A 134 10.04 7.97 8.57
C SER A 134 10.64 6.55 8.61
N LEU A 135 10.83 5.88 7.47
CA LEU A 135 11.46 4.55 7.42
C LEU A 135 12.99 4.66 7.43
N SER A 136 13.64 3.75 8.17
CA SER A 136 15.11 3.60 8.15
C SER A 136 15.60 3.19 6.76
N GLU A 137 16.84 3.53 6.41
CA GLU A 137 17.46 3.14 5.13
C GLU A 137 17.49 1.62 4.92
N GLU A 138 17.76 0.87 5.99
CA GLU A 138 17.77 -0.60 5.97
C GLU A 138 16.38 -1.18 5.67
N GLU A 139 15.32 -0.62 6.25
CA GLU A 139 13.94 -1.08 6.01
C GLU A 139 13.48 -0.79 4.58
N ARG A 140 13.93 0.33 4.00
CA ARG A 140 13.68 0.66 2.58
C ARG A 140 14.38 -0.33 1.65
N GLU A 141 15.61 -0.74 1.99
CA GLU A 141 16.34 -1.72 1.19
C GLU A 141 15.69 -3.11 1.25
N GLU A 142 15.25 -3.57 2.42
CA GLU A 142 14.54 -4.84 2.54
C GLU A 142 13.17 -4.83 1.83
N ARG A 143 12.45 -3.71 1.91
CA ARG A 143 11.22 -3.49 1.16
C ARG A 143 11.48 -3.56 -0.34
N LEU A 144 12.51 -2.88 -0.83
CA LEU A 144 12.91 -2.91 -2.23
C LEU A 144 13.27 -4.34 -2.67
N LYS A 145 14.06 -5.08 -1.88
CA LYS A 145 14.43 -6.48 -2.18
C LYS A 145 13.20 -7.38 -2.31
N ARG A 146 12.22 -7.26 -1.40
CA ARG A 146 10.95 -8.00 -1.49
C ARG A 146 10.13 -7.59 -2.71
N PHE A 147 9.98 -6.29 -2.93
CA PHE A 147 9.23 -5.75 -4.06
C PHE A 147 9.80 -6.20 -5.40
N VAL A 148 11.13 -6.11 -5.57
CA VAL A 148 11.81 -6.56 -6.78
C VAL A 148 11.58 -8.05 -6.98
N LYS A 149 11.71 -8.89 -5.95
CA LYS A 149 11.49 -10.34 -6.07
C LYS A 149 10.09 -10.70 -6.59
N GLU A 150 9.07 -9.94 -6.21
CA GLU A 150 7.69 -10.19 -6.60
C GLU A 150 7.34 -9.58 -7.96
N ASN A 151 7.87 -8.37 -8.25
CA ASN A 151 7.42 -7.55 -9.38
C ASN A 151 8.47 -7.36 -10.48
N GLU A 152 9.64 -8.01 -10.42
CA GLU A 152 10.75 -7.82 -11.37
C GLU A 152 10.31 -7.89 -12.83
N LYS A 153 9.50 -8.90 -13.16
CA LYS A 153 9.02 -9.13 -14.53
C LYS A 153 8.13 -7.99 -15.00
N LEU A 154 7.24 -7.51 -14.14
CA LEU A 154 6.32 -6.43 -14.45
C LEU A 154 7.06 -5.08 -14.57
N CYS A 155 8.06 -4.85 -13.71
CA CYS A 155 8.91 -3.66 -13.79
C CYS A 155 9.72 -3.63 -15.10
N LYS A 156 10.28 -4.78 -15.52
CA LYS A 156 10.97 -4.91 -16.81
C LYS A 156 10.02 -4.72 -17.99
N GLU A 157 8.82 -5.30 -17.93
CA GLU A 157 7.81 -5.14 -18.97
C GLU A 157 7.42 -3.67 -19.15
N TYR A 158 7.15 -2.95 -18.05
CA TYR A 158 6.91 -1.51 -18.08
C TYR A 158 8.07 -0.73 -18.69
N GLY A 159 9.32 -1.01 -18.25
CA GLY A 159 10.50 -0.31 -18.74
C GLY A 159 10.79 -0.54 -20.23
N MET A 160 10.25 -1.60 -20.84
CA MET A 160 10.34 -1.87 -22.28
C MET A 160 9.25 -1.16 -23.11
N LEU A 161 8.24 -0.55 -22.46
CA LEU A 161 7.21 0.21 -23.17
C LEU A 161 7.76 1.55 -23.68
N ARG A 162 7.08 2.12 -24.68
CA ARG A 162 7.43 3.45 -25.23
C ARG A 162 6.21 4.31 -25.52
N LYS A 163 5.15 3.73 -26.04
CA LYS A 163 3.93 4.47 -26.36
C LYS A 163 3.21 4.86 -25.07
N TYR A 164 2.85 6.13 -24.95
CA TYR A 164 2.18 6.68 -23.77
C TYR A 164 0.86 5.96 -23.45
N GLU A 165 0.07 5.58 -24.45
CA GLU A 165 -1.17 4.82 -24.23
C GLU A 165 -0.93 3.42 -23.67
N ASP A 166 0.11 2.73 -24.15
CA ASP A 166 0.45 1.39 -23.66
C ASP A 166 0.99 1.47 -22.23
N SER A 167 1.88 2.44 -21.94
CA SER A 167 2.38 2.72 -20.59
C SER A 167 1.24 3.09 -19.62
N LYS A 168 0.28 3.91 -20.07
CA LYS A 168 -0.90 4.29 -19.29
C LYS A 168 -1.77 3.07 -18.95
N ARG A 169 -2.13 2.28 -19.96
CA ARG A 169 -2.96 1.07 -19.76
C ARG A 169 -2.26 0.07 -18.85
N PHE A 170 -0.95 -0.10 -19.01
CA PHE A 170 -0.16 -1.00 -18.18
C PHE A 170 -0.15 -0.57 -16.71
N LEU A 171 0.14 0.71 -16.43
CA LEU A 171 0.12 1.23 -15.05
C LEU A 171 -1.29 1.26 -14.44
N GLN A 172 -2.34 1.43 -15.24
CA GLN A 172 -3.73 1.32 -14.76
C GLN A 172 -4.11 -0.11 -14.38
N ASN A 173 -3.60 -1.11 -15.10
CA ASN A 173 -3.80 -2.52 -14.76
C ASN A 173 -2.93 -2.97 -13.57
N HIS A 174 -1.77 -2.32 -13.41
CA HIS A 174 -0.78 -2.64 -12.37
C HIS A 174 -0.47 -1.41 -11.51
N LEU A 175 -1.49 -0.91 -10.79
CA LEU A 175 -1.36 0.28 -9.94
C LEU A 175 -0.30 0.11 -8.83
N ASP A 176 -0.01 -1.12 -8.42
CA ASP A 176 0.99 -1.40 -7.40
C ASP A 176 2.42 -1.06 -7.84
N LEU A 177 2.68 -0.96 -9.15
CA LEU A 177 3.96 -0.53 -9.69
C LEU A 177 4.16 0.99 -9.59
N VAL A 178 3.10 1.75 -9.31
CA VAL A 178 3.19 3.22 -9.18
C VAL A 178 3.66 3.56 -7.76
N CYS A 179 4.94 3.33 -7.52
CA CYS A 179 5.61 3.55 -6.24
C CYS A 179 7.08 3.98 -6.45
N ASP A 180 7.69 4.54 -5.40
CA ASP A 180 9.11 4.94 -5.42
C ASP A 180 10.03 3.72 -5.64
N ASP A 181 9.64 2.54 -5.15
CA ASP A 181 10.41 1.29 -5.28
C ASP A 181 10.63 0.89 -6.75
N THR A 182 9.61 1.02 -7.60
CA THR A 182 9.72 0.76 -9.04
C THR A 182 10.64 1.77 -9.70
N SER A 183 10.56 3.05 -9.34
CA SER A 183 11.47 4.09 -9.85
C SER A 183 12.92 3.72 -9.54
N ASN A 184 13.21 3.40 -8.27
CA ASN A 184 14.54 3.01 -7.80
C ASN A 184 15.07 1.78 -8.54
N TYR A 185 14.24 0.76 -8.72
CA TYR A 185 14.60 -0.42 -9.49
C TYR A 185 14.95 -0.10 -10.95
N LEU A 186 14.16 0.75 -11.62
CA LEU A 186 14.44 1.18 -13.00
C LEU A 186 15.75 1.98 -13.11
N VAL A 187 16.09 2.79 -12.11
CA VAL A 187 17.39 3.49 -12.05
C VAL A 187 18.53 2.47 -11.97
N ILE A 188 18.46 1.51 -11.05
CA ILE A 188 19.49 0.47 -10.88
C ILE A 188 19.62 -0.35 -12.17
N TRP A 189 18.50 -0.75 -12.76
CA TRP A 189 18.51 -1.49 -14.02
C TRP A 189 19.14 -0.68 -15.16
N SER A 190 18.88 0.62 -15.24
CA SER A 190 19.51 1.50 -16.24
C SER A 190 21.03 1.59 -16.07
N ILE A 191 21.53 1.63 -14.83
CA ILE A 191 22.98 1.60 -14.54
C ILE A 191 23.59 0.27 -14.97
N ASN A 192 22.95 -0.86 -14.63
CA ASN A 192 23.45 -2.18 -15.01
C ASN A 192 23.48 -2.34 -16.54
N LEU A 193 22.49 -1.81 -17.26
CA LEU A 193 22.48 -1.83 -18.73
C LEU A 193 23.61 -1.01 -19.34
N GLU A 194 23.97 0.11 -18.71
CA GLU A 194 25.10 0.93 -19.15
C GLU A 194 26.43 0.21 -18.91
N MET A 195 26.58 -0.49 -17.78
CA MET A 195 27.75 -1.35 -17.50
C MET A 195 27.85 -2.54 -18.47
N GLU A 196 26.72 -3.04 -18.98
CA GLU A 196 26.66 -4.09 -20.02
C GLU A 196 26.84 -3.53 -21.46
N GLU A 197 27.18 -2.26 -21.63
CA GLU A 197 27.35 -1.56 -22.92
C GLU A 197 26.06 -1.52 -23.78
N LYS A 198 24.87 -1.67 -23.17
CA LYS A 198 23.57 -1.65 -23.86
C LYS A 198 22.95 -0.26 -23.83
N HIS A 199 23.62 0.72 -24.44
CA HIS A 199 23.26 2.14 -24.41
C HIS A 199 21.84 2.44 -24.94
N ASP A 200 21.42 1.79 -26.04
CA ASP A 200 20.11 2.02 -26.63
C ASP A 200 18.97 1.56 -25.70
N LEU A 201 19.15 0.39 -25.08
CA LEU A 201 18.17 -0.15 -24.14
C LEU A 201 18.12 0.69 -22.86
N MET A 202 19.27 1.15 -22.37
CA MET A 202 19.34 2.10 -21.25
C MET A 202 18.54 3.38 -21.56
N ALA A 203 18.73 3.97 -22.74
CA ALA A 203 18.00 5.17 -23.15
C ALA A 203 16.47 4.95 -23.22
N HIS A 204 16.04 3.75 -23.61
CA HIS A 204 14.63 3.36 -23.61
C HIS A 204 14.06 3.24 -22.19
N VAL A 205 14.75 2.53 -21.29
CA VAL A 205 14.34 2.33 -19.89
C VAL A 205 14.35 3.67 -19.13
N ALA A 206 15.34 4.51 -19.38
CA ALA A 206 15.47 5.83 -18.78
C ALA A 206 14.24 6.71 -19.03
N HIS A 207 13.66 6.66 -20.23
CA HIS A 207 12.43 7.39 -20.53
C HIS A 207 11.25 6.93 -19.66
N GLN A 208 11.05 5.62 -19.51
CA GLN A 208 9.96 5.10 -18.67
C GLN A 208 10.18 5.38 -17.17
N CYS A 209 11.44 5.40 -16.74
CA CYS A 209 11.83 5.79 -15.38
C CYS A 209 11.43 7.25 -15.10
N ILE A 210 11.77 8.19 -16.01
CA ILE A 210 11.37 9.59 -15.87
C ILE A 210 9.85 9.77 -15.94
N CYS A 211 9.14 9.05 -16.82
CA CYS A 211 7.67 9.06 -16.81
C CYS A 211 7.10 8.71 -15.43
N LEU A 212 7.67 7.68 -14.77
CA LEU A 212 7.22 7.27 -13.44
C LEU A 212 7.60 8.30 -12.36
N GLN A 213 8.80 8.87 -12.41
CA GLN A 213 9.23 9.92 -11.47
C GLN A 213 8.32 11.14 -11.54
N TYR A 214 7.93 11.57 -12.74
CA TYR A 214 6.96 12.65 -12.91
C TYR A 214 5.59 12.33 -12.31
N ILE A 215 5.10 11.09 -12.44
CA ILE A 215 3.83 10.68 -11.82
C ILE A 215 3.92 10.77 -10.29
N LEU A 216 5.05 10.33 -9.72
CA LEU A 216 5.31 10.42 -8.27
C LEU A 216 5.43 11.88 -7.81
N GLU A 217 6.11 12.73 -8.58
CA GLU A 217 6.24 14.16 -8.30
C GLU A 217 4.90 14.88 -8.38
N LEU A 218 4.07 14.60 -9.39
CA LEU A 218 2.71 15.13 -9.50
C LEU A 218 1.84 14.72 -8.31
N GLY A 219 1.99 13.49 -7.81
CA GLY A 219 1.32 13.04 -6.59
C GLY A 219 1.74 13.85 -5.36
N LYS A 220 3.05 14.13 -5.21
CA LYS A 220 3.59 14.97 -4.13
C LYS A 220 3.11 16.42 -4.22
N GLN A 221 3.11 17.01 -5.42
CA GLN A 221 2.66 18.39 -5.64
C GLN A 221 1.16 18.59 -5.35
N LEU A 222 0.33 17.59 -5.67
CA LEU A 222 -1.12 17.65 -5.49
C LEU A 222 -1.60 17.12 -4.14
N ASP A 223 -0.71 16.56 -3.32
CA ASP A 223 -1.03 15.83 -2.08
C ASP A 223 -2.06 14.70 -2.32
N VAL A 224 -1.89 13.98 -3.43
CA VAL A 224 -2.74 12.85 -3.83
C VAL A 224 -1.88 11.61 -4.02
N ASP A 225 -2.47 10.42 -3.84
CA ASP A 225 -1.80 9.16 -4.18
C ASP A 225 -1.36 9.17 -5.67
N PRO A 226 -0.07 8.97 -5.98
CA PRO A 226 0.46 8.86 -7.34
C PRO A 226 -0.34 7.89 -8.23
N ARG A 227 -0.92 6.84 -7.65
CA ARG A 227 -1.77 5.86 -8.35
C ARG A 227 -2.99 6.52 -9.03
N ALA A 228 -3.54 7.56 -8.42
CA ALA A 228 -4.65 8.32 -9.00
C ALA A 228 -4.17 9.34 -10.05
N CYS A 229 -2.90 9.73 -10.02
CA CYS A 229 -2.33 10.74 -10.91
C CYS A 229 -1.89 10.20 -12.28
N VAL A 230 -1.80 8.87 -12.46
CA VAL A 230 -1.37 8.22 -13.70
C VAL A 230 -2.14 8.73 -14.92
N GLY A 231 -3.48 8.74 -14.85
CA GLY A 231 -4.32 9.18 -15.96
C GLY A 231 -4.13 10.66 -16.31
N SER A 232 -3.98 11.50 -15.29
CA SER A 232 -3.74 12.94 -15.42
C SER A 232 -2.38 13.24 -16.05
N PHE A 233 -1.33 12.51 -15.67
CA PHE A 233 0.01 12.66 -16.26
C PHE A 233 0.00 12.39 -17.77
N PHE A 234 -0.46 11.21 -18.19
CA PHE A 234 -0.45 10.85 -19.61
C PHE A 234 -1.37 11.72 -20.46
N SER A 235 -2.46 12.24 -19.89
CA SER A 235 -3.33 13.19 -20.60
C SER A 235 -2.65 14.57 -20.75
N LYS A 236 -1.87 14.99 -19.75
CA LYS A 236 -1.10 16.24 -19.80
C LYS A 236 0.07 16.16 -20.77
N ILE A 237 0.82 15.05 -20.80
CA ILE A 237 2.00 14.93 -21.65
C ILE A 237 1.64 14.84 -23.14
N GLN A 238 0.48 14.26 -23.47
CA GLN A 238 0.01 14.18 -24.87
C GLN A 238 -0.54 15.50 -25.40
N ASN A 239 -1.19 16.30 -24.54
CA ASN A 239 -1.84 17.55 -24.93
C ASN A 239 -0.99 18.79 -24.57
N CYS A 240 0.29 18.60 -24.25
CA CYS A 240 1.10 19.68 -23.68
C CYS A 240 1.60 20.69 -24.70
N MET A 241 1.87 21.89 -24.20
CA MET A 241 2.58 22.95 -24.92
C MET A 241 4.01 22.47 -25.27
N PRO A 242 4.58 22.86 -26.43
CA PRO A 242 5.91 22.45 -26.87
C PRO A 242 7.02 22.68 -25.84
N GLU A 243 6.92 23.73 -25.03
CA GLU A 243 7.90 24.09 -24.02
C GLU A 243 8.01 23.05 -22.90
N TYR A 244 6.87 22.50 -22.43
CA TYR A 244 6.87 21.48 -21.38
C TYR A 244 7.44 20.15 -21.90
N ARG A 245 7.17 19.83 -23.16
CA ARG A 245 7.78 18.68 -23.83
C ARG A 245 9.30 18.82 -23.90
N HIS A 246 9.80 20.01 -24.21
CA HIS A 246 11.24 20.27 -24.24
C HIS A 246 11.87 20.14 -22.84
N GLN A 247 11.21 20.63 -21.79
CA GLN A 247 11.67 20.44 -20.41
C GLN A 247 11.77 18.95 -20.05
N PHE A 248 10.73 18.18 -20.38
CA PHE A 248 10.70 16.74 -20.17
C PHE A 248 11.83 16.01 -20.94
N GLU A 249 12.04 16.35 -22.22
CA GLU A 249 13.12 15.77 -23.03
C GLU A 249 14.51 16.16 -22.49
N SER A 250 14.69 17.39 -22.01
CA SER A 250 15.93 17.86 -21.36
C SER A 250 16.23 17.11 -20.07
N GLU A 251 15.21 16.79 -19.27
CA GLU A 251 15.39 16.03 -18.03
C GLU A 251 15.73 14.57 -18.29
N ILE A 252 15.15 13.96 -19.34
CA ILE A 252 15.56 12.63 -19.79
C ILE A 252 17.04 12.62 -20.16
N GLU A 253 17.52 13.63 -20.89
CA GLU A 253 18.93 13.68 -21.30
C GLU A 253 19.86 13.89 -20.10
N ALA A 254 19.51 14.82 -19.21
CA ALA A 254 20.25 15.01 -17.96
C ALA A 254 20.27 13.73 -17.10
N PHE A 255 19.18 12.94 -17.10
CA PHE A 255 19.13 11.67 -16.40
C PHE A 255 20.04 10.61 -17.03
N LYS A 256 20.10 10.51 -18.36
CA LYS A 256 21.05 9.62 -19.05
C LYS A 256 22.49 9.98 -18.72
N GLU A 257 22.85 11.27 -18.73
CA GLU A 257 24.20 11.71 -18.36
C GLU A 257 24.55 11.34 -16.92
N ARG A 258 23.60 11.46 -15.98
CA ARG A 258 23.80 11.02 -14.59
C ARG A 258 24.01 9.51 -14.48
N ILE A 259 23.28 8.71 -15.27
CA ILE A 259 23.46 7.25 -15.30
C ILE A 259 24.85 6.89 -15.83
N LYS A 260 25.29 7.53 -16.91
CA LYS A 260 26.62 7.32 -17.49
C LYS A 260 27.73 7.59 -16.48
N LYS A 261 27.69 8.76 -15.84
CA LYS A 261 28.65 9.10 -14.78
C LYS A 261 28.65 8.10 -13.63
N ARG A 262 27.48 7.67 -13.15
CA ARG A 262 27.40 6.67 -12.08
C ARG A 262 27.88 5.28 -12.50
N ALA A 263 27.69 4.91 -13.77
CA ALA A 263 28.21 3.66 -14.30
C ALA A 263 29.75 3.71 -14.38
N GLU A 264 30.31 4.82 -14.86
CA GLU A 264 31.76 5.09 -14.87
C GLU A 264 32.35 5.05 -13.44
N GLU A 265 31.73 5.76 -12.49
CA GLU A 265 32.13 5.77 -11.07
C GLU A 265 32.13 4.36 -10.46
N LYS A 266 31.12 3.53 -10.75
CA LYS A 266 31.05 2.14 -10.26
C LYS A 266 32.09 1.23 -10.89
N ILE A 267 32.39 1.43 -12.17
CA ILE A 267 33.45 0.68 -12.85
C ILE A 267 34.81 1.08 -12.26
N GLU A 268 35.02 2.37 -12.01
CA GLU A 268 36.23 2.87 -11.35
C GLU A 268 36.37 2.35 -9.93
N GLU A 269 35.30 2.37 -9.12
CA GLU A 269 35.28 1.80 -7.77
C GLU A 269 35.62 0.30 -7.77
N ALA A 270 35.04 -0.47 -8.69
CA ALA A 270 35.33 -1.90 -8.84
C ALA A 270 36.79 -2.20 -9.26
N ILE A 271 37.48 -1.24 -9.88
CA ILE A 271 38.91 -1.33 -10.24
C ILE A 271 39.80 -0.83 -9.10
N VAL A 272 39.37 0.22 -8.39
CA VAL A 272 40.15 0.87 -7.33
C VAL A 272 40.13 0.06 -6.03
N GLU A 273 39.03 -0.59 -5.66
CA GLU A 273 38.96 -1.47 -4.48
C GLU A 273 40.05 -2.57 -4.45
N PRO A 274 40.22 -3.40 -5.50
CA PRO A 274 41.27 -4.41 -5.50
C PRO A 274 42.67 -3.80 -5.54
N GLU A 275 42.85 -2.63 -6.17
CA GLU A 275 44.13 -1.91 -6.13
C GLU A 275 44.44 -1.33 -4.75
N ALA A 276 43.43 -0.90 -3.98
CA ALA A 276 43.58 -0.41 -2.61
C ALA A 276 43.87 -1.57 -1.64
N GLU A 277 43.22 -2.71 -1.82
CA GLU A 277 43.58 -3.94 -1.11
C GLU A 277 45.02 -4.37 -1.42
N ARG A 278 45.42 -4.33 -2.70
CA ARG A 278 46.81 -4.60 -3.12
C ARG A 278 47.80 -3.65 -2.45
N LYS A 279 47.49 -2.34 -2.41
CA LYS A 279 48.33 -1.33 -1.76
C LYS A 279 48.47 -1.52 -0.25
N SER A 280 47.43 -2.00 0.44
CA SER A 280 47.49 -2.28 1.88
C SER A 280 48.24 -3.58 2.23
N ARG A 281 48.42 -4.48 1.26
CA ARG A 281 49.19 -5.74 1.39
C ARG A 281 50.68 -5.60 1.04
N LEU A 282 51.13 -4.43 0.61
CA LEU A 282 52.54 -4.21 0.24
C LEU A 282 53.46 -4.39 1.45
N GLY A 283 54.53 -5.16 1.27
CA GLY A 283 55.58 -5.36 2.27
C GLY A 283 56.46 -4.13 2.49
N PRO A 284 57.42 -4.20 3.43
CA PRO A 284 58.27 -3.07 3.85
C PRO A 284 59.10 -2.44 2.72
N GLY A 285 59.34 -3.16 1.62
CA GLY A 285 60.00 -2.68 0.41
C GLY A 285 59.05 -2.32 -0.74
N GLY A 286 57.73 -2.27 -0.51
CA GLY A 286 56.74 -1.87 -1.50
C GLY A 286 56.41 -2.95 -2.54
N LEU A 287 56.76 -4.21 -2.29
CA LEU A 287 56.43 -5.36 -3.13
C LEU A 287 55.27 -6.16 -2.52
N ASP A 288 54.37 -6.68 -3.36
CA ASP A 288 53.27 -7.54 -2.91
C ASP A 288 53.78 -8.97 -2.62
N PRO A 289 53.57 -9.51 -1.39
CA PRO A 289 53.91 -10.89 -1.04
C PRO A 289 53.34 -11.94 -1.99
N VAL A 290 52.13 -11.74 -2.53
CA VAL A 290 51.46 -12.72 -3.41
C VAL A 290 52.12 -12.74 -4.79
N GLU A 291 52.42 -11.58 -5.36
CA GLU A 291 53.10 -11.46 -6.66
C GLU A 291 54.52 -12.00 -6.59
N VAL A 292 55.24 -11.70 -5.50
CA VAL A 292 56.58 -12.24 -5.30
C VAL A 292 56.53 -13.75 -5.15
N PHE A 293 55.57 -14.31 -4.40
CA PHE A 293 55.42 -15.76 -4.25
C PHE A 293 55.13 -16.46 -5.59
N ASP A 294 54.28 -15.90 -6.44
CA ASP A 294 53.93 -16.47 -7.75
C ASP A 294 55.09 -16.39 -8.77
N GLU A 295 55.98 -15.41 -8.64
CA GLU A 295 57.18 -15.28 -9.49
C GLU A 295 58.38 -16.10 -8.98
N LEU A 296 58.32 -16.68 -7.78
CA LEU A 296 59.40 -17.51 -7.26
C LEU A 296 59.55 -18.83 -8.06
N PRO A 297 60.78 -19.34 -8.22
CA PRO A 297 61.02 -20.70 -8.71
C PRO A 297 60.26 -21.74 -7.89
N ASP A 298 59.75 -22.79 -8.55
CA ASP A 298 58.94 -23.85 -7.91
C ASP A 298 59.66 -24.54 -6.74
N GLU A 299 60.99 -24.58 -6.76
CA GLU A 299 61.82 -25.09 -5.66
C GLU A 299 61.73 -24.22 -4.41
N LEU A 300 61.74 -22.89 -4.57
CA LEU A 300 61.60 -21.93 -3.48
C LEU A 300 60.15 -21.82 -3.00
N LYS A 301 59.16 -21.87 -3.91
CA LYS A 301 57.73 -21.92 -3.57
C LYS A 301 57.43 -23.07 -2.61
N LYS A 302 57.92 -24.27 -2.93
CA LYS A 302 57.77 -25.46 -2.08
C LYS A 302 58.38 -25.28 -0.70
N CYS A 303 59.53 -24.61 -0.59
CA CYS A 303 60.17 -24.32 0.71
C CYS A 303 59.29 -23.43 1.60
N PHE A 304 58.63 -22.42 1.02
CA PHE A 304 57.71 -21.55 1.74
C PHE A 304 56.36 -22.22 2.05
N GLU A 305 55.86 -23.10 1.18
CA GLU A 305 54.67 -23.93 1.43
C GLU A 305 54.88 -24.92 2.59
N THR A 306 56.05 -25.57 2.64
CA THR A 306 56.39 -26.54 3.69
C THR A 306 56.90 -25.88 4.98
N ARG A 307 57.11 -24.54 4.97
CA ARG A 307 57.69 -23.75 6.07
C ARG A 307 59.03 -24.31 6.58
N ASP A 308 59.83 -24.90 5.69
CA ASP A 308 61.08 -25.56 6.05
C ASP A 308 62.27 -24.63 5.79
N THR A 309 62.81 -24.05 6.86
CA THR A 309 63.93 -23.11 6.82
C THR A 309 65.26 -23.79 6.48
N GLU A 310 65.40 -25.08 6.75
CA GLU A 310 66.60 -25.86 6.41
C GLU A 310 66.61 -26.24 4.93
N LEU A 311 65.44 -26.56 4.38
CA LEU A 311 65.28 -26.83 2.96
C LEU A 311 65.56 -25.56 2.15
N LEU A 312 65.08 -24.39 2.62
CA LEU A 312 65.34 -23.10 1.99
C LEU A 312 66.85 -22.77 1.92
N GLN A 313 67.58 -22.99 3.01
CA GLN A 313 69.04 -22.78 3.04
C GLN A 313 69.79 -23.72 2.09
N LYS A 314 69.35 -24.98 1.97
CA LYS A 314 69.94 -25.96 1.04
C LYS A 314 69.65 -25.61 -0.41
N THR A 315 68.44 -25.17 -0.74
CA THR A 315 68.09 -24.72 -2.10
C THR A 315 68.86 -23.46 -2.48
N ILE A 316 69.07 -22.53 -1.55
CA ILE A 316 69.88 -21.33 -1.77
C ILE A 316 71.35 -21.67 -2.00
N ALA A 317 71.90 -22.63 -1.24
CA ALA A 317 73.29 -23.06 -1.41
C ALA A 317 73.54 -23.83 -2.72
N SER A 318 72.50 -24.39 -3.32
CA SER A 318 72.57 -25.12 -4.60
C SER A 318 72.35 -24.23 -5.82
N MET A 319 71.79 -23.02 -5.65
CA MET A 319 71.50 -22.07 -6.72
C MET A 319 72.67 -21.09 -6.97
N GLU A 320 72.66 -20.46 -8.14
CA GLU A 320 73.63 -19.42 -8.48
C GLU A 320 73.45 -18.19 -7.58
N VAL A 321 74.57 -17.65 -7.07
CA VAL A 321 74.59 -16.62 -6.01
C VAL A 321 73.81 -15.35 -6.42
N ASP A 322 73.86 -14.98 -7.69
CA ASP A 322 73.18 -13.78 -8.22
C ASP A 322 71.65 -13.97 -8.30
N VAL A 323 71.19 -15.18 -8.62
CA VAL A 323 69.76 -15.53 -8.68
C VAL A 323 69.17 -15.65 -7.27
N ALA A 324 69.92 -16.28 -6.36
CA ALA A 324 69.50 -16.45 -4.97
C ALA A 324 69.40 -15.11 -4.23
N THR A 325 70.36 -14.20 -4.44
CA THR A 325 70.34 -12.86 -3.83
C THR A 325 69.20 -11.99 -4.39
N TYR A 326 68.90 -12.11 -5.69
CA TYR A 326 67.77 -11.43 -6.33
C TYR A 326 66.42 -11.84 -5.73
N HIS A 327 66.13 -13.15 -5.65
CA HIS A 327 64.86 -13.62 -5.10
C HIS A 327 64.78 -13.43 -3.59
N MET A 328 65.87 -13.61 -2.84
CA MET A 328 65.87 -13.41 -1.39
C MET A 328 65.61 -11.95 -1.00
N LYS A 329 66.22 -11.00 -1.72
CA LYS A 329 65.96 -9.57 -1.50
C LYS A 329 64.48 -9.24 -1.72
N ARG A 330 63.87 -9.80 -2.77
CA ARG A 330 62.44 -9.66 -3.04
C ARG A 330 61.55 -10.31 -1.97
N CYS A 331 61.94 -11.46 -1.42
CA CYS A 331 61.24 -12.09 -0.29
C CYS A 331 61.29 -11.23 0.98
N VAL A 332 62.38 -10.50 1.21
CA VAL A 332 62.49 -9.55 2.33
C VAL A 332 61.68 -8.29 2.07
N ASP A 333 61.81 -7.71 0.87
CA ASP A 333 61.13 -6.47 0.47
C ASP A 333 59.60 -6.65 0.38
N SER A 334 59.11 -7.86 0.11
CA SER A 334 57.69 -8.22 0.16
C SER A 334 57.21 -8.70 1.54
N GLY A 335 58.09 -8.86 2.52
CA GLY A 335 57.75 -9.34 3.86
C GLY A 335 57.48 -10.86 3.96
N LEU A 336 57.74 -11.61 2.89
CA LEU A 336 57.66 -13.08 2.85
C LEU A 336 58.72 -13.77 3.74
N TRP A 337 59.85 -13.09 3.96
CA TRP A 337 60.95 -13.57 4.79
C TRP A 337 61.49 -12.42 5.66
N VAL A 338 61.52 -12.60 6.98
CA VAL A 338 62.11 -11.64 7.91
C VAL A 338 63.48 -12.15 8.35
N PRO A 339 64.60 -11.50 7.95
CA PRO A 339 65.93 -11.89 8.40
C PRO A 339 66.04 -11.68 9.91
N ASN A 340 66.27 -12.75 10.66
CA ASN A 340 66.43 -12.75 12.12
C ASN A 340 65.22 -12.20 12.91
N ALA A 341 64.20 -13.05 13.09
CA ALA A 341 63.05 -12.78 13.97
C ALA A 341 63.41 -12.44 15.44
N ALA A 342 64.65 -12.70 15.87
CA ALA A 342 65.12 -12.42 17.23
C ALA A 342 65.55 -10.96 17.49
N GLU A 343 65.83 -10.14 16.47
CA GLU A 343 66.21 -8.73 16.66
C GLU A 343 65.06 -7.74 16.36
N CYS A 344 64.05 -8.12 15.57
CA CYS A 344 62.90 -7.24 15.28
C CYS A 344 61.88 -7.14 16.42
N LEU A 345 61.73 -8.18 17.26
CA LEU A 345 60.84 -8.16 18.44
C LEU A 345 61.28 -7.17 19.53
N LEU A 346 62.44 -6.52 19.39
CA LEU A 346 62.89 -5.46 20.30
C LEU A 346 62.54 -4.05 19.80
N ASN A 347 62.06 -3.90 18.57
CA ASN A 347 61.77 -2.59 17.97
C ASN A 347 60.27 -2.31 17.77
N GLU A 348 59.39 -3.31 17.85
CA GLU A 348 57.93 -3.12 17.73
C GLU A 348 57.28 -2.58 19.02
N ASP A 349 57.87 -2.83 20.20
CA ASP A 349 57.36 -2.31 21.49
C ASP A 349 57.63 -0.80 21.70
N ALA A 350 58.40 -0.14 20.81
CA ALA A 350 58.79 1.26 20.98
C ALA A 350 57.82 2.28 20.33
N ASP A 351 57.00 1.87 19.36
CA ASP A 351 56.09 2.78 18.63
C ASP A 351 54.63 2.73 19.12
N GLU A 352 54.21 1.71 19.86
CA GLU A 352 52.88 1.69 20.50
C GLU A 352 52.79 2.58 21.76
N ILE A 353 53.91 2.93 22.40
CA ILE A 353 53.90 3.76 23.63
C ILE A 353 53.85 5.27 23.33
N LYS A 354 54.08 5.71 22.08
CA LYS A 354 54.07 7.15 21.72
C LYS A 354 52.73 7.72 21.21
N ARG A 355 51.70 6.89 20.97
CA ARG A 355 50.34 7.39 20.64
C ARG A 355 49.34 7.33 21.80
N GLY A 356 49.69 6.72 22.93
CA GLY A 356 48.81 6.61 24.12
C GLY A 356 48.94 7.71 25.17
N SER A 357 49.90 8.64 25.06
CA SER A 357 50.26 9.59 26.15
C SER A 357 50.10 11.06 25.76
N LYS A 358 49.02 11.42 25.05
CA LYS A 358 48.59 12.80 24.87
C LYS A 358 47.07 12.87 24.77
N ASN A 359 46.42 12.93 25.93
CA ASN A 359 45.17 13.68 26.22
C ASN A 359 44.48 13.10 27.45
N ILE A 360 45.06 13.35 28.64
CA ILE A 360 44.34 13.41 29.91
C ILE A 360 44.90 14.65 30.64
N GLU A 361 43.98 15.48 31.17
CA GLU A 361 44.16 16.65 32.05
C GLU A 361 44.38 18.05 31.43
N THR A 362 43.26 18.72 31.10
CA THR A 362 42.99 20.10 31.58
C THR A 362 41.48 20.32 31.77
N GLU A 363 40.99 20.01 32.97
CA GLU A 363 39.92 20.71 33.71
C GLU A 363 40.42 20.68 35.19
N GLU A 364 40.33 21.68 36.06
CA GLU A 364 39.34 22.71 36.37
C GLU A 364 40.10 23.93 36.98
N SER A 365 39.62 25.18 37.00
CA SER A 365 38.43 25.64 37.72
C SER A 365 38.37 27.18 37.68
N THR A 366 37.18 27.76 37.49
CA THR A 366 36.62 28.86 38.32
C THR A 366 35.15 29.10 37.96
N ASN A 367 34.27 28.43 38.70
CA ASN A 367 33.16 28.92 39.53
C ASN A 367 32.24 30.10 39.13
N CYS A 368 31.00 29.96 39.66
CA CYS A 368 29.88 30.91 39.84
C CYS A 368 28.87 31.00 38.67
N GLU A 369 27.55 30.88 38.84
CA GLU A 369 26.67 30.72 40.01
C GLU A 369 25.27 30.29 39.49
N SER A 370 24.59 29.46 40.28
CA SER A 370 23.14 29.13 40.32
C SER A 370 22.21 30.35 40.15
N ASN A 371 20.97 30.30 39.63
CA ASN A 371 19.77 29.52 40.02
C ASN A 371 18.52 30.12 39.22
N PRO A 372 17.23 29.77 39.45
CA PRO A 372 16.49 28.52 39.20
C PRO A 372 15.14 28.73 38.42
N ASN A 373 14.44 27.61 38.19
CA ASN A 373 13.00 27.41 37.88
C ASN A 373 12.01 28.57 38.14
N ASN A 374 11.05 28.80 37.23
CA ASN A 374 9.61 28.42 37.35
C ASN A 374 8.69 29.20 36.37
N LEU A 375 7.65 28.49 35.91
CA LEU A 375 6.27 28.96 35.59
C LEU A 375 6.10 30.08 34.54
N ASP A 376 5.55 29.71 33.38
CA ASP A 376 4.15 30.01 33.00
C ASP A 376 3.63 29.02 31.95
#